data_AF-A0A147ETU3-F1
#
_entry.id   AF-A0A147ETU3-F1
#
_cell.length_a   1.000
_cell.length_b   1.000
_cell.length_c   1.000
_cell.angle_alpha   90.00
_cell.angle_beta   90.00
_cell.angle_gamma   90.00
#
_symmetry.space_group_name_H-M   'P 1'
#
loop_
_entity.id
_entity.type
_entity.pdbx_description
1 polymer ?
#
loop_
_entity_poly.entity_id
_entity_poly.type
_entity_poly.pdbx_seq_one_letter_code
_entity_poly.pdbx_strand_id
1 'polypeptide(L)'
;MQWQEVFEKYREAHGALPDVPDGGYCLGTGFPVGTGGTANCRDYGASANYYTEEASAPLLEALATVGDLPQGVSTPVRGTVGPYAIYEGATVRLLTAEDGACEPPAEEVWNDGGGLFICQVLLQR
;
A
#
# COMPACT_ATOMS: atom_id res chain seq x y z
N MET A 1 -6.90 6.13 -6.48
CA MET A 1 -7.44 4.87 -5.90
C MET A 1 -7.67 3.72 -6.92
N GLN A 2 -6.66 2.91 -7.26
CA GLN A 2 -6.86 1.67 -8.04
C GLN A 2 -6.76 0.42 -7.14
N TRP A 3 -5.96 0.49 -6.08
CA TRP A 3 -5.78 -0.61 -5.12
C TRP A 3 -7.05 -0.93 -4.34
N GLN A 4 -7.86 0.06 -3.98
CA GLN A 4 -9.16 -0.21 -3.35
C GLN A 4 -10.01 -1.14 -4.22
N GLU A 5 -10.12 -0.87 -5.52
CA GLU A 5 -10.94 -1.67 -6.42
C GLU A 5 -10.50 -3.15 -6.48
N VAL A 6 -9.20 -3.42 -6.37
CA VAL A 6 -8.68 -4.80 -6.34
C VAL A 6 -9.08 -5.51 -5.05
N PHE A 7 -8.95 -4.84 -3.90
CA PHE A 7 -9.37 -5.40 -2.61
C PHE A 7 -10.88 -5.65 -2.57
N GLU A 8 -11.67 -4.74 -3.15
CA GLU A 8 -13.12 -4.88 -3.27
C GLU A 8 -13.51 -6.05 -4.18
N LYS A 9 -12.86 -6.20 -5.34
CA LYS A 9 -13.04 -7.37 -6.22
C LYS A 9 -12.68 -8.68 -5.53
N TYR A 10 -11.59 -8.69 -4.76
CA TYR A 10 -11.21 -9.85 -3.96
C TYR A 10 -12.31 -10.19 -2.96
N ARG A 11 -12.82 -9.19 -2.23
CA ARG A 11 -13.92 -9.37 -1.30
C ARG A 11 -15.18 -9.90 -1.96
N GLU A 12 -15.53 -9.40 -3.13
CA GLU A 12 -16.68 -9.87 -3.89
C GLU A 12 -16.54 -11.35 -4.29
N ALA A 13 -15.34 -11.76 -4.72
CA ALA A 13 -15.07 -13.12 -5.16
C ALA A 13 -14.90 -14.14 -4.01
N HIS A 14 -14.35 -13.71 -2.86
CA HIS A 14 -13.95 -14.60 -1.76
C HIS A 14 -14.77 -14.41 -0.47
N GLY A 15 -15.62 -13.38 -0.40
CA GLY A 15 -16.46 -13.06 0.76
C GLY A 15 -15.75 -12.29 1.88
N ALA A 16 -14.43 -12.10 1.81
CA ALA A 16 -13.61 -11.36 2.77
C ALA A 16 -12.37 -10.78 2.07
N LEU A 17 -11.64 -9.88 2.75
CA LEU A 17 -10.32 -9.42 2.28
C LEU A 17 -9.25 -10.54 2.40
N PRO A 18 -8.10 -10.44 1.69
CA PRO A 18 -7.06 -11.47 1.78
C PRO A 18 -6.64 -11.74 3.22
N ASP A 19 -6.58 -13.02 3.60
CA ASP A 19 -6.18 -13.43 4.94
C ASP A 19 -4.66 -13.50 5.04
N VAL A 20 -4.06 -12.37 5.43
CA VAL A 20 -2.65 -12.26 5.76
C VAL A 20 -2.48 -11.80 7.22
N PRO A 21 -1.35 -12.11 7.87
CA PRO A 21 -1.06 -11.63 9.22
C PRO A 21 -1.15 -10.10 9.34
N ASP A 22 -1.32 -9.61 10.56
CA ASP A 22 -1.22 -8.16 10.81
C ASP A 22 0.21 -7.69 10.52
N GLY A 23 0.33 -6.56 9.82
CA GLY A 23 1.60 -6.10 9.28
C GLY A 23 1.44 -5.09 8.15
N GLY A 24 2.57 -4.56 7.69
CA GLY A 24 2.63 -3.67 6.54
C GLY A 24 3.11 -4.41 5.29
N TYR A 25 2.45 -4.15 4.17
CA TYR A 25 2.65 -4.84 2.91
C TYR A 25 2.73 -3.86 1.76
N CYS A 26 3.75 -4.00 0.93
CA CYS A 26 3.88 -3.27 -0.31
C CYS A 26 2.81 -3.66 -1.31
N LEU A 27 2.28 -2.65 -1.98
CA LEU A 27 1.30 -2.81 -3.05
C LEU A 27 1.99 -2.54 -4.39
N GLY A 28 2.39 -3.60 -5.07
CA GLY A 28 3.15 -3.53 -6.31
C GLY A 28 4.61 -3.97 -6.14
N THR A 29 5.44 -3.66 -7.12
CA THR A 29 6.86 -4.05 -7.19
C THR A 29 7.70 -2.94 -7.82
N GLY A 30 9.03 -3.12 -7.83
CA GLY A 30 9.98 -2.17 -8.40
C GLY A 30 10.30 -1.00 -7.48
N PHE A 31 10.10 -1.16 -6.16
CA PHE A 31 10.50 -0.16 -5.17
C PHE A 31 12.02 -0.04 -5.08
N PRO A 32 12.54 1.13 -4.69
CA PRO A 32 13.96 1.34 -4.49
C PRO A 32 14.48 0.44 -3.37
N VAL A 33 15.76 0.08 -3.49
CA VAL A 33 16.47 -0.63 -2.43
C VAL A 33 16.76 0.35 -1.29
N GLY A 34 16.15 0.09 -0.13
CA GLY A 34 16.27 0.92 1.07
C GLY A 34 17.05 0.23 2.19
N THR A 35 16.71 0.57 3.42
CA THR A 35 17.22 -0.05 4.65
C THR A 35 17.15 -1.57 4.57
N GLY A 36 18.22 -2.25 4.99
CA GLY A 36 18.31 -3.72 4.93
C GLY A 36 18.77 -4.28 3.58
N GLY A 37 18.99 -3.44 2.57
CA GLY A 37 19.46 -3.89 1.25
C GLY A 37 18.37 -4.57 0.41
N THR A 38 17.10 -4.35 0.76
CA THR A 38 15.92 -4.91 0.08
C THR A 38 15.05 -3.81 -0.53
N ALA A 39 14.25 -4.18 -1.54
CA ALA A 39 13.26 -3.28 -2.15
C ALA A 39 12.10 -3.02 -1.16
N ASN A 40 11.89 -1.75 -0.80
CA ASN A 40 10.98 -1.36 0.27
C ASN A 40 10.01 -0.25 -0.17
N CYS A 41 8.72 -0.43 0.07
CA CYS A 41 7.69 0.58 -0.23
C CYS A 41 7.50 1.62 0.90
N ARG A 42 8.19 1.44 2.04
CA ARG A 42 8.21 2.39 3.17
C ARG A 42 9.59 2.38 3.80
N ASP A 43 10.24 3.54 3.87
CA ASP A 43 11.54 3.70 4.52
C ASP A 43 11.75 5.13 5.02
N TYR A 44 11.22 5.44 6.22
CA TYR A 44 11.56 6.67 6.93
C TYR A 44 12.68 6.39 7.93
N GLY A 45 13.85 6.97 7.65
CA GLY A 45 14.91 7.33 8.61
C GLY A 45 15.12 6.40 9.81
N ALA A 46 16.17 5.59 9.74
CA ALA A 46 16.85 4.93 10.87
C ALA A 46 16.01 4.06 11.83
N SER A 47 14.72 3.84 11.59
CA SER A 47 13.87 3.05 12.48
C SER A 47 13.30 1.81 11.76
N ALA A 48 13.24 0.71 12.50
CA ALA A 48 13.10 -0.68 12.06
C ALA A 48 11.77 -1.08 11.38
N ASN A 49 11.06 -0.14 10.75
CA ASN A 49 9.72 -0.34 10.19
C ASN A 49 9.71 -0.10 8.66
N TYR A 50 10.45 -0.93 7.92
CA TYR A 50 10.35 -1.00 6.46
C TYR A 50 9.51 -2.22 6.06
N TYR A 51 8.77 -2.10 4.96
CA TYR A 51 7.97 -3.18 4.40
C TYR A 51 8.64 -3.62 3.11
N THR A 52 8.89 -4.92 2.96
CA THR A 52 9.61 -5.48 1.82
C THR A 52 8.65 -6.03 0.77
N GLU A 53 9.06 -6.01 -0.50
CA GLU A 53 8.32 -6.71 -1.56
C GLU A 53 8.18 -8.20 -1.27
N GLU A 54 9.24 -8.82 -0.76
CA GLU A 54 9.27 -10.26 -0.45
C GLU A 54 8.22 -10.65 0.58
N ALA A 55 8.13 -9.91 1.70
CA ALA A 55 7.11 -10.17 2.73
C ALA A 55 5.68 -9.89 2.23
N SER A 56 5.55 -9.15 1.12
CA SER A 56 4.28 -8.77 0.51
C SER A 56 3.82 -9.73 -0.57
N ALA A 57 4.65 -10.67 -0.99
CA ALA A 57 4.32 -11.64 -2.03
C ALA A 57 3.01 -12.40 -1.75
N PRO A 58 2.72 -12.93 -0.54
CA PRO A 58 1.46 -13.63 -0.29
C PRO A 58 0.22 -12.76 -0.51
N LEU A 59 0.28 -11.47 -0.15
CA LEU A 59 -0.81 -10.53 -0.38
C LEU A 59 -1.00 -10.27 -1.87
N LEU A 60 0.09 -10.03 -2.61
CA LEU A 60 0.04 -9.74 -4.04
C LEU A 60 -0.43 -10.97 -4.83
N GLU A 61 0.01 -12.17 -4.47
CA GLU A 61 -0.47 -13.43 -5.05
C GLU A 61 -1.97 -13.63 -4.85
N ALA A 62 -2.48 -13.34 -3.64
CA ALA A 62 -3.91 -13.41 -3.36
C ALA A 62 -4.71 -12.38 -4.18
N LEU A 63 -4.26 -11.12 -4.24
CA LEU A 63 -4.95 -10.09 -5.01
C LEU A 63 -4.90 -10.34 -6.53
N ALA A 64 -3.85 -11.00 -7.03
CA ALA A 64 -3.71 -11.33 -8.45
C ALA A 64 -4.74 -12.37 -8.94
N THR A 65 -5.44 -13.08 -8.04
CA THR A 65 -6.47 -14.05 -8.43
C THR A 65 -7.73 -13.37 -9.01
N VAL A 66 -7.93 -12.08 -8.72
CA VAL A 66 -9.12 -11.33 -9.14
C VAL A 66 -8.85 -10.31 -10.24
N GLY A 67 -7.63 -10.30 -10.79
CA GLY A 67 -7.29 -9.51 -11.98
C GLY A 67 -5.87 -8.96 -11.95
N ASP A 68 -5.57 -8.13 -12.95
CA ASP A 68 -4.29 -7.44 -13.06
C ASP A 68 -4.09 -6.46 -11.91
N LEU A 69 -2.91 -6.51 -11.29
CA LEU A 69 -2.55 -5.61 -10.20
C LEU A 69 -2.18 -4.22 -10.76
N PRO A 70 -2.63 -3.12 -10.12
CA PRO A 70 -2.26 -1.77 -10.51
C PRO A 70 -0.75 -1.60 -10.54
N GLN A 71 -0.23 -1.02 -11.61
CA GLN A 71 1.15 -0.57 -11.64
C GLN A 71 1.23 0.79 -10.96
N GLY A 72 1.85 0.82 -9.77
CA GLY A 72 2.03 2.02 -8.98
C GLY A 72 3.31 2.78 -9.35
N VAL A 73 3.37 4.05 -8.97
CA VAL A 73 4.61 4.83 -8.99
C VAL A 73 5.42 4.41 -7.77
N SER A 74 6.36 3.49 -7.98
CA SER A 74 7.30 3.03 -6.94
C SER A 74 8.45 4.03 -6.69
N THR A 75 8.23 5.31 -7.02
CA THR A 75 9.27 6.35 -6.91
C THR A 75 9.18 7.02 -5.53
N PRO A 76 10.29 7.12 -4.78
CA PRO A 76 10.30 7.73 -3.47
C PRO A 76 10.07 9.24 -3.59
N VAL A 77 9.08 9.74 -2.86
CA VAL A 77 8.85 11.17 -2.67
C VAL A 77 9.06 11.50 -1.20
N ARG A 78 10.17 12.21 -0.92
CA ARG A 78 10.60 12.63 0.43
C ARG A 78 10.57 11.49 1.48
N GLY A 79 10.97 10.28 1.07
CA GLY A 79 11.05 9.10 1.95
C GLY A 79 9.79 8.24 2.01
N THR A 80 8.67 8.70 1.43
CA THR A 80 7.53 7.82 1.17
C THR A 80 7.69 7.22 -0.20
N VAL A 81 7.76 5.89 -0.28
CA VAL A 81 7.88 5.23 -1.58
C VAL A 81 6.48 4.94 -2.11
N GLY A 82 5.64 4.23 -1.34
CA GLY A 82 4.22 4.00 -1.66
C GLY A 82 3.96 3.26 -2.97
N PRO A 83 2.82 2.57 -3.15
CA PRO A 83 1.74 2.35 -2.19
C PRO A 83 1.96 1.13 -1.29
N TYR A 84 1.26 1.10 -0.16
CA TYR A 84 1.30 -0.02 0.80
C TYR A 84 -0.03 -0.16 1.55
N ALA A 85 -0.27 -1.37 2.07
CA ALA A 85 -1.38 -1.68 2.96
C ALA A 85 -0.86 -1.90 4.38
N ILE A 86 -1.66 -1.58 5.39
CA ILE A 86 -1.43 -1.98 6.78
C ILE A 86 -2.64 -2.76 7.27
N TYR A 87 -2.41 -4.02 7.64
CA TYR A 87 -3.38 -4.91 8.25
C TYR A 87 -3.29 -4.80 9.77
N GLU A 88 -4.39 -4.39 10.40
CA GLU A 88 -4.51 -4.28 11.85
C GLU A 88 -5.92 -4.71 12.31
N GLY A 89 -5.99 -5.87 12.95
CA GLY A 89 -7.23 -6.44 13.46
C GLY A 89 -8.28 -6.59 12.35
N ALA A 90 -9.41 -5.90 12.49
CA ALA A 90 -10.54 -5.94 11.55
C ALA A 90 -10.41 -4.96 10.38
N THR A 91 -9.28 -4.24 10.27
CA THR A 91 -9.14 -3.14 9.32
C THR A 91 -7.92 -3.31 8.42
N VAL A 92 -8.05 -2.81 7.19
CA VAL A 92 -6.93 -2.63 6.26
C VAL A 92 -6.87 -1.17 5.88
N ARG A 93 -5.74 -0.52 6.14
CA ARG A 93 -5.47 0.83 5.66
C ARG A 93 -4.66 0.76 4.37
N LEU A 94 -5.20 1.28 3.28
CA LEU A 94 -4.48 1.45 2.03
C LEU A 94 -3.89 2.84 2.00
N LEU A 95 -2.58 2.96 1.76
CA LEU A 95 -1.88 4.23 1.68
C LEU A 95 -1.24 4.40 0.31
N THR A 96 -1.51 5.53 -0.33
CA THR A 96 -0.97 5.94 -1.63
C THR A 96 -0.31 7.31 -1.50
N ALA A 97 0.67 7.58 -2.35
CA ALA A 97 1.18 8.94 -2.59
C ALA A 97 0.53 9.45 -3.88
N GLU A 98 -0.16 10.59 -3.82
CA GLU A 98 -0.90 11.16 -4.95
C GLU A 98 -0.47 12.61 -5.19
N ASP A 99 -0.34 13.00 -6.46
CA ASP A 99 -0.10 14.38 -6.86
C ASP A 99 -1.42 15.16 -6.81
N GLY A 100 -1.50 16.20 -5.98
CA GLY A 100 -2.74 16.94 -5.73
C GLY A 100 -3.55 16.35 -4.56
N ALA A 101 -4.81 16.77 -4.43
CA ALA A 101 -5.63 16.41 -3.27
C ALA A 101 -6.04 14.93 -3.26
N CYS A 102 -6.24 14.40 -2.05
CA CYS A 102 -6.85 13.08 -1.89
C CYS A 102 -8.33 13.12 -2.30
N GLU A 103 -8.68 12.30 -3.28
CA GLU A 103 -10.05 12.20 -3.76
C GLU A 103 -10.86 11.21 -2.91
N PRO A 104 -12.09 11.56 -2.47
CA PRO A 104 -12.96 10.66 -1.71
C PRO A 104 -13.16 9.31 -2.42
N PRO A 105 -13.25 8.20 -1.68
CA PRO A 105 -13.26 8.05 -0.22
C PRO A 105 -11.87 8.14 0.45
N ALA A 106 -10.80 8.44 -0.27
CA ALA A 106 -9.49 8.60 0.37
C ALA A 106 -9.44 9.91 1.19
N GLU A 107 -8.87 9.82 2.39
CA GLU A 107 -8.65 10.94 3.28
C GLU A 107 -7.16 11.29 3.31
N GLU A 108 -6.84 12.59 3.42
CA GLU A 108 -5.47 13.04 3.62
C GLU A 108 -4.97 12.64 5.00
N VAL A 109 -3.84 11.93 5.06
CA VAL A 109 -3.12 11.65 6.31
C VAL A 109 -2.09 12.75 6.58
N TRP A 110 -1.34 13.13 5.56
CA TRP A 110 -0.40 14.25 5.58
C TRP A 110 0.00 14.63 4.15
N ASN A 111 0.56 15.82 3.97
CA ASN A 111 1.10 16.29 2.69
C ASN A 111 2.53 16.83 2.88
N ASP A 112 3.29 16.87 1.80
CA ASP A 112 4.67 17.33 1.85
C ASP A 112 4.83 18.85 1.71
N GLY A 113 3.73 19.60 1.56
CA GLY A 113 3.75 21.03 1.25
C GLY A 113 4.29 21.38 -0.14
N GLY A 114 4.65 20.39 -0.96
CA GLY A 114 5.10 20.50 -2.35
C GLY A 114 4.07 20.03 -3.37
N GLY A 115 2.85 19.67 -2.92
CA GLY A 115 1.76 19.22 -3.77
C GLY A 115 1.57 17.70 -3.78
N LEU A 116 2.39 16.94 -3.04
CA LEU A 116 2.17 15.51 -2.84
C LEU A 116 1.40 15.26 -1.55
N PHE A 117 0.36 14.43 -1.63
CA PHE A 117 -0.51 14.07 -0.53
C PHE A 117 -0.44 12.58 -0.29
N ILE A 118 -0.33 12.18 0.97
CA ILE A 118 -0.48 10.78 1.39
C ILE A 118 -1.94 10.55 1.73
N CYS A 119 -2.56 9.75 0.88
CA CYS A 119 -3.98 9.47 0.92
C CYS A 119 -4.21 8.09 1.52
N GLN A 120 -5.24 7.98 2.35
CA GLN A 120 -5.61 6.74 3.01
C GLN A 120 -7.05 6.36 2.71
N VAL A 121 -7.27 5.09 2.39
CA VAL A 121 -8.59 4.47 2.40
C VAL A 121 -8.61 3.41 3.50
N LEU A 122 -9.65 3.44 4.35
CA LEU A 122 -9.89 2.43 5.37
C LEU A 122 -10.89 1.39 4.85
N LEU A 123 -10.48 0.12 4.80
CA LEU A 123 -11.33 -1.01 4.47
C LEU A 123 -11.60 -1.85 5.73
N GLN A 124 -12.80 -2.45 5.78
CA GLN A 124 -13.17 -3.45 6.78
C GLN A 124 -12.93 -4.86 6.21
N ARG A 125 -12.33 -5.74 7.03
CA ARG A 125 -12.06 -7.15 6.68
C ARG A 125 -13.30 -8.02 6.76
#